data_AF-A0A919U184-F1
#
_entry.id   AF-A0A919U184-F1
#
_cell.length_a   1.000
_cell.length_b   1.000
_cell.length_c   1.000
_cell.angle_alpha   90.00
_cell.angle_beta   90.00
_cell.angle_gamma   90.00
#
_symmetry.space_group_name_H-M   'P 1'
#
loop_
_entity.id
_entity.type
_entity.pdbx_description
1 polymer ?
#
loop_
_entity_poly.entity_id
_entity_poly.type
_entity_poly.pdbx_seq_one_letter_code
_entity_poly.pdbx_strand_id
1 'polypeptide(L)'
;MRFNPPPGWPVEPGWRPPRGWEPDPAWPRPPIGWRTWVPDDDDVVDRRERVRAVVVLGAGEVLTLAGAVAAAVAALRGDAWLGRVGLAVLGVPVAVVGLRMLRAVRRAGAPGAGPGLRWALVAATAAVAVLGVVAGAVVVQTARLSPTEGTCARVDEELYVHLVLCAAPHDVVVERPVADPQECPQGIAAWLPGAWYSLHDDAWVCLLDAHLTAPDGSVVAG
;
A
#
# COMPACT_ATOMS: atom_id res chain seq x y z
N MET A 1 -21.17 -20.02 -27.64
CA MET A 1 -21.07 -21.38 -28.25
C MET A 1 -21.62 -21.32 -29.67
N ARG A 2 -20.79 -21.65 -30.65
CA ARG A 2 -21.06 -21.65 -32.09
C ARG A 2 -21.11 -23.07 -32.64
N PHE A 3 -22.02 -23.30 -33.59
CA PHE A 3 -22.08 -24.54 -34.35
C PHE A 3 -21.05 -24.49 -35.49
N ASN A 4 -20.22 -25.53 -35.59
CA ASN A 4 -19.17 -25.69 -36.58
C ASN A 4 -19.48 -26.89 -37.48
N PRO A 5 -20.18 -26.69 -38.61
CA PRO A 5 -20.59 -27.78 -39.48
C PRO A 5 -19.36 -28.50 -40.08
N PRO A 6 -19.34 -29.84 -40.10
CA PRO A 6 -18.32 -30.61 -40.81
C PRO A 6 -18.27 -30.29 -42.31
N PRO A 7 -17.11 -30.49 -42.97
CA PRO A 7 -17.01 -30.36 -44.42
C PRO A 7 -18.03 -31.24 -45.15
N GLY A 8 -18.76 -30.67 -46.11
CA GLY A 8 -19.74 -31.38 -46.94
C GLY A 8 -21.16 -31.43 -46.41
N TRP A 9 -21.45 -30.85 -45.23
CA TRP A 9 -22.82 -30.69 -44.76
C TRP A 9 -23.51 -29.50 -45.46
N PRO A 10 -24.81 -29.59 -45.80
CA PRO A 10 -25.53 -28.54 -46.52
C PRO A 10 -26.01 -27.42 -45.58
N VAL A 11 -25.13 -26.97 -44.68
CA VAL A 11 -25.41 -25.92 -43.70
C VAL A 11 -24.32 -24.87 -43.77
N GLU A 12 -24.75 -23.61 -43.82
CA GLU A 12 -23.84 -22.47 -43.89
C GLU A 12 -23.05 -22.31 -42.58
N PRO A 13 -21.78 -21.89 -42.64
CA PRO A 13 -21.01 -21.53 -41.45
C PRO A 13 -21.74 -20.45 -40.64
N GLY A 14 -21.98 -20.71 -39.35
CA GLY A 14 -22.68 -19.79 -38.46
C GLY A 14 -24.19 -20.06 -38.29
N TRP A 15 -24.76 -21.03 -39.01
CA TRP A 15 -26.12 -21.50 -38.76
C TRP A 15 -26.27 -22.06 -37.34
N ARG A 16 -27.39 -21.75 -36.65
CA ARG A 16 -27.67 -22.21 -35.29
C ARG A 16 -28.86 -23.18 -35.28
N PRO A 17 -28.66 -24.46 -34.89
CA PRO A 17 -29.75 -25.42 -34.86
C PRO A 17 -30.80 -25.06 -33.80
N PRO A 18 -32.09 -25.34 -34.06
CA PRO A 18 -33.13 -25.23 -33.05
C PRO A 18 -32.96 -26.28 -31.95
N ARG A 19 -33.60 -26.06 -30.80
CA ARG A 19 -33.53 -26.98 -29.66
C ARG A 19 -34.11 -28.35 -30.05
N GLY A 20 -33.33 -29.41 -29.86
CA GLY A 20 -33.72 -30.79 -30.19
C GLY A 20 -33.43 -31.21 -31.64
N TRP A 21 -32.71 -30.39 -32.40
CA TRP A 21 -32.26 -30.76 -33.75
C TRP A 21 -31.25 -31.92 -33.74
N GLU A 22 -31.44 -32.88 -34.65
CA GLU A 22 -30.50 -33.95 -34.95
C GLU A 22 -30.06 -33.90 -36.42
N PRO A 23 -28.81 -34.26 -36.73
CA PRO A 23 -28.33 -34.32 -38.11
C PRO A 23 -29.05 -35.41 -38.90
N ASP A 24 -29.34 -35.11 -40.17
CA ASP A 24 -29.92 -36.09 -41.09
C ASP A 24 -28.96 -37.28 -41.25
N PRO A 25 -29.41 -38.53 -41.06
CA PRO A 25 -28.60 -39.72 -41.26
C PRO A 25 -27.98 -39.86 -42.67
N ALA A 26 -28.55 -39.18 -43.68
CA ALA A 26 -28.02 -39.14 -45.04
C ALA A 26 -26.75 -38.27 -45.18
N TRP A 27 -26.44 -37.42 -44.19
CA TRP A 27 -25.27 -36.56 -44.24
C TRP A 27 -23.97 -37.33 -44.00
N PRO A 28 -22.84 -36.88 -44.59
CA PRO A 28 -21.54 -37.50 -44.36
C PRO A 28 -21.20 -37.53 -42.87
N ARG A 29 -20.61 -38.65 -42.41
CA ARG A 29 -20.13 -38.73 -41.02
C ARG A 29 -19.04 -37.68 -40.78
N PRO A 30 -19.04 -37.01 -39.62
CA PRO A 30 -18.00 -36.07 -39.27
C PRO A 30 -16.63 -36.77 -39.20
N PRO A 31 -15.54 -36.10 -39.59
CA PRO A 31 -14.18 -36.62 -39.42
C PRO A 31 -13.88 -36.94 -37.95
N ILE A 32 -12.95 -37.89 -37.74
CA ILE A 32 -12.53 -38.26 -36.38
C ILE A 32 -11.95 -37.03 -35.65
N GLY A 33 -12.43 -36.78 -34.42
CA GLY A 33 -12.02 -35.63 -33.61
C GLY A 33 -12.72 -34.30 -33.91
N TRP A 34 -13.66 -34.25 -34.85
CA TRP A 34 -14.40 -33.03 -35.16
C TRP A 34 -15.29 -32.58 -33.99
N ARG A 35 -15.26 -31.28 -33.67
CA ARG A 35 -16.12 -30.67 -32.66
C ARG A 35 -17.20 -29.84 -33.34
N THR A 36 -18.44 -30.33 -33.27
CA THR A 36 -19.64 -29.64 -33.80
C THR A 36 -19.99 -28.39 -33.01
N TRP A 37 -19.59 -28.31 -31.75
CA TRP A 37 -19.80 -27.14 -30.90
C TRP A 37 -18.46 -26.59 -30.44
N VAL A 38 -18.21 -25.34 -30.77
CA VAL A 38 -17.01 -24.60 -30.35
C VAL A 38 -17.42 -23.39 -29.52
N PRO A 39 -16.60 -22.94 -28.55
CA PRO A 39 -16.79 -21.64 -27.92
C PRO A 39 -16.87 -20.53 -28.99
N ASP A 40 -17.67 -19.49 -28.78
CA ASP A 40 -17.58 -18.34 -29.67
C ASP A 40 -16.21 -17.68 -29.47
N ASP A 41 -15.61 -17.18 -30.54
CA ASP A 41 -14.31 -16.50 -30.45
C ASP A 41 -14.41 -15.26 -29.54
N ASP A 42 -15.58 -14.62 -29.52
CA ASP A 42 -15.91 -13.51 -28.61
C ASP A 42 -15.86 -13.93 -27.13
N ASP A 43 -16.27 -15.16 -26.79
CA ASP A 43 -16.23 -15.68 -25.41
C ASP A 43 -14.77 -15.88 -24.93
N VAL A 44 -13.88 -16.27 -25.86
CA VAL A 44 -12.46 -16.50 -25.57
C VAL A 44 -11.71 -15.18 -25.41
N VAL A 45 -12.02 -14.18 -26.24
CA VAL A 45 -11.45 -12.83 -26.16
C VAL A 45 -11.90 -12.17 -24.85
N ASP A 46 -13.20 -12.16 -24.52
CA ASP A 46 -13.73 -11.58 -23.27
C ASP A 46 -13.09 -12.23 -22.03
N ARG A 47 -12.92 -13.58 -22.03
CA ARG A 47 -12.26 -14.26 -20.92
C ARG A 47 -10.80 -13.85 -20.76
N ARG A 48 -10.03 -13.77 -21.85
CA ARG A 48 -8.61 -13.37 -21.78
C ARG A 48 -8.45 -11.93 -21.31
N GLU A 49 -9.30 -11.03 -21.78
CA GLU A 49 -9.28 -9.64 -21.35
C GLU A 49 -9.65 -9.50 -19.87
N ARG A 50 -10.65 -10.24 -19.39
CA ARG A 50 -11.00 -10.29 -17.96
C ARG A 50 -9.86 -10.83 -17.11
N VAL A 51 -9.22 -11.93 -17.52
CA VAL A 51 -8.08 -12.49 -16.79
C VAL A 51 -6.92 -11.49 -16.76
N ARG A 52 -6.61 -10.85 -17.88
CA ARG A 52 -5.57 -9.82 -17.95
C ARG A 52 -5.89 -8.63 -17.03
N ALA A 53 -7.14 -8.17 -17.03
CA ALA A 53 -7.59 -7.10 -16.15
C ALA A 53 -7.44 -7.49 -14.67
N VAL A 54 -7.87 -8.70 -14.29
CA VAL A 54 -7.74 -9.21 -12.91
C VAL A 54 -6.27 -9.36 -12.50
N VAL A 55 -5.40 -9.87 -13.38
CA VAL A 55 -3.97 -10.03 -13.09
C VAL A 55 -3.29 -8.66 -12.91
N VAL A 56 -3.57 -7.70 -13.80
CA VAL A 56 -3.01 -6.34 -13.70
C VAL A 56 -3.51 -5.64 -12.42
N LEU A 57 -4.78 -5.82 -12.08
CA LEU A 57 -5.38 -5.32 -10.83
C LEU A 57 -4.71 -5.92 -9.59
N GLY A 58 -4.63 -7.25 -9.53
CA GLY A 58 -4.02 -7.96 -8.41
C GLY A 58 -2.54 -7.61 -8.23
N ALA A 59 -1.79 -7.50 -9.33
CA ALA A 59 -0.39 -7.09 -9.28
C ALA A 59 -0.22 -5.66 -8.75
N GLY A 60 -1.09 -4.73 -9.15
CA GLY A 60 -1.08 -3.36 -8.66
C GLY A 60 -1.35 -3.27 -7.15
N GLU A 61 -2.29 -4.07 -6.64
CA GLU A 61 -2.64 -4.09 -5.22
C GLU A 61 -1.51 -4.69 -4.37
N VAL A 62 -0.89 -5.79 -4.82
CA VAL A 62 0.29 -6.38 -4.16
C VAL A 62 1.45 -5.39 -4.09
N LEU A 63 1.73 -4.68 -5.19
CA LEU A 63 2.78 -3.65 -5.21
C LEU A 63 2.47 -2.48 -4.28
N THR A 64 1.21 -2.08 -4.18
CA THR A 64 0.77 -1.02 -3.26
C THR A 64 1.00 -1.42 -1.80
N LEU A 65 0.58 -2.63 -1.43
CA LEU A 65 0.77 -3.16 -0.09
C LEU A 65 2.26 -3.30 0.25
N ALA A 66 3.07 -3.81 -0.67
CA ALA A 66 4.51 -3.90 -0.50
C ALA A 66 5.15 -2.51 -0.28
N GLY A 67 4.75 -1.51 -1.07
CA GLY A 67 5.20 -0.12 -0.91
C GLY A 67 4.81 0.50 0.43
N ALA A 68 3.56 0.27 0.88
CA ALA A 68 3.09 0.75 2.17
C ALA A 68 3.85 0.11 3.35
N VAL A 69 4.10 -1.21 3.29
CA VAL A 69 4.91 -1.93 4.28
C VAL A 69 6.34 -1.40 4.30
N ALA A 70 6.97 -1.22 3.13
CA ALA A 70 8.32 -0.67 3.05
C ALA A 70 8.41 0.75 3.65
N ALA A 71 7.44 1.61 3.37
CA ALA A 71 7.38 2.96 3.94
C ALA A 71 7.20 2.94 5.46
N ALA A 72 6.36 2.05 6.00
CA ALA A 72 6.19 1.88 7.43
C ALA A 72 7.49 1.40 8.10
N VAL A 73 8.19 0.42 7.51
CA VAL A 73 9.48 -0.06 8.02
C VAL A 73 10.54 1.03 8.00
N ALA A 74 10.60 1.85 6.93
CA ALA A 74 11.54 2.96 6.86
C ALA A 74 11.25 4.03 7.94
N ALA A 75 9.98 4.35 8.17
CA ALA A 75 9.58 5.28 9.23
C ALA A 75 9.96 4.77 10.62
N LEU A 76 9.81 3.47 10.88
CA LEU A 76 10.23 2.84 12.14
C LEU A 76 11.76 2.83 12.34
N ARG A 77 12.54 3.01 11.28
CA ARG A 77 14.01 3.09 11.33
C ARG A 77 14.56 4.52 11.41
N GLY A 78 13.69 5.54 11.43
CA GLY A 78 14.12 6.95 11.43
C GLY A 78 14.45 7.51 10.03
N ASP A 79 14.36 6.70 8.97
CA ASP A 79 14.67 7.12 7.60
C ASP A 79 13.48 7.85 6.93
N ALA A 80 13.17 9.06 7.42
CA ALA A 80 12.03 9.87 6.95
C ALA A 80 12.11 10.28 5.46
N TRP A 81 13.29 10.19 4.83
CA TRP A 81 13.48 10.43 3.39
C TRP A 81 12.87 9.31 2.54
N LEU A 82 13.13 8.04 2.89
CA LEU A 82 12.62 6.88 2.15
C LEU A 82 11.10 6.75 2.28
N GLY A 83 10.55 7.09 3.45
CA GLY A 83 9.09 7.13 3.67
C GLY A 83 8.38 8.15 2.76
N ARG A 84 8.96 9.35 2.61
CA ARG A 84 8.39 10.42 1.76
C ARG A 84 8.48 10.10 0.27
N VAL A 85 9.61 9.56 -0.19
CA VAL A 85 9.78 9.12 -1.59
C VAL A 85 8.85 7.94 -1.90
N GLY A 86 8.72 6.98 -0.98
CA GLY A 86 7.81 5.84 -1.14
C GLY A 86 6.36 6.27 -1.31
N LEU A 87 5.87 7.20 -0.48
CA LEU A 87 4.50 7.69 -0.55
C LEU A 87 4.24 8.47 -1.86
N ALA A 88 5.17 9.33 -2.27
CA ALA A 88 5.01 10.14 -3.49
C ALA A 88 5.12 9.30 -4.77
N VAL A 89 6.09 8.39 -4.84
CA VAL A 89 6.38 7.61 -6.05
C VAL A 89 5.42 6.44 -6.23
N LEU A 90 4.96 5.81 -5.14
CA LEU A 90 4.08 4.65 -5.24
C LEU A 90 2.62 5.00 -4.92
N GLY A 91 2.37 5.87 -3.94
CA GLY A 91 1.01 6.20 -3.50
C GLY A 91 0.21 7.01 -4.53
N VAL A 92 0.82 8.03 -5.15
CA VAL A 92 0.13 8.90 -6.12
C VAL A 92 -0.28 8.15 -7.40
N PRO A 93 0.60 7.36 -8.06
CA PRO A 93 0.21 6.62 -9.25
C PRO A 93 -0.88 5.59 -8.97
N VAL A 94 -0.81 4.88 -7.83
CA VAL A 94 -1.82 3.91 -7.43
C VAL A 94 -3.17 4.59 -7.21
N ALA A 95 -3.21 5.72 -6.51
CA ALA A 95 -4.44 6.48 -6.31
C ALA A 95 -5.04 6.95 -7.64
N VAL A 96 -4.20 7.42 -8.59
CA VAL A 96 -4.64 7.84 -9.93
C VAL A 96 -5.20 6.65 -10.73
N VAL A 97 -4.54 5.50 -10.70
CA VAL A 97 -5.01 4.27 -11.38
C VAL A 97 -6.33 3.79 -10.79
N GLY A 98 -6.43 3.71 -9.46
CA GLY A 98 -7.66 3.35 -8.75
C GLY A 98 -8.81 4.29 -9.09
N LEU A 99 -8.58 5.61 -9.12
CA LEU A 99 -9.60 6.59 -9.48
C LEU A 99 -10.04 6.49 -10.95
N ARG A 100 -9.10 6.22 -11.87
CA ARG A 100 -9.42 5.99 -13.29
C ARG A 100 -10.25 4.74 -13.49
N MET A 101 -9.95 3.66 -12.77
CA MET A 101 -10.73 2.43 -12.80
C MET A 101 -12.13 2.61 -12.20
N LEU A 102 -12.24 3.30 -11.07
CA LEU A 102 -13.55 3.60 -10.47
C LEU A 102 -14.43 4.40 -11.44
N ARG A 103 -13.84 5.36 -12.16
CA ARG A 103 -14.53 6.13 -13.21
C ARG A 103 -14.91 5.26 -14.40
N ALA A 104 -14.04 4.35 -14.83
CA ALA A 104 -14.33 3.42 -15.92
C ALA A 104 -15.51 2.49 -15.56
N VAL A 105 -15.52 1.92 -14.36
CA VAL A 105 -16.62 1.08 -13.85
C VAL A 105 -17.94 1.85 -13.78
N ARG A 106 -17.89 3.11 -13.29
CA ARG A 106 -19.08 3.99 -13.24
C ARG A 106 -19.61 4.33 -14.63
N ARG A 107 -18.73 4.65 -15.58
CA ARG A 107 -19.13 4.99 -16.97
C ARG A 107 -19.66 3.78 -17.75
N ALA A 108 -19.09 2.59 -17.51
CA ALA A 108 -19.53 1.36 -18.15
C ALA A 108 -20.90 0.86 -17.63
N GLY A 109 -21.49 1.56 -16.64
CA GLY A 109 -22.81 1.24 -16.11
C GLY A 109 -22.92 -0.18 -15.57
N ALA A 110 -21.82 -0.76 -15.06
CA ALA A 110 -21.59 -2.20 -14.89
C ALA A 110 -22.84 -3.01 -14.48
N PRO A 111 -23.61 -3.55 -15.45
CA PRO A 111 -24.80 -4.35 -15.19
C PRO A 111 -24.46 -5.80 -14.85
N GLY A 112 -23.20 -6.24 -15.06
CA GLY A 112 -22.77 -7.63 -14.93
C GLY A 112 -21.78 -7.93 -13.81
N ALA A 113 -21.39 -6.95 -12.98
CA ALA A 113 -20.54 -7.22 -11.84
C ALA A 113 -21.36 -7.95 -10.77
N GLY A 114 -21.15 -9.26 -10.65
CA GLY A 114 -21.78 -10.07 -9.61
C GLY A 114 -21.57 -9.47 -8.21
N PRO A 115 -22.50 -9.70 -7.27
CA PRO A 115 -22.49 -9.06 -5.95
C PRO A 115 -21.15 -9.26 -5.20
N GLY A 116 -20.49 -10.40 -5.38
CA GLY A 116 -19.18 -10.66 -4.78
C GLY A 116 -18.07 -9.70 -5.24
N LEU A 117 -18.00 -9.37 -6.52
CA LEU A 117 -16.97 -8.46 -7.05
C LEU A 117 -17.18 -7.04 -6.55
N ARG A 118 -18.44 -6.61 -6.41
CA ARG A 118 -18.78 -5.30 -5.84
C ARG A 118 -18.33 -5.18 -4.39
N TRP A 119 -18.60 -6.20 -3.57
CA TRP A 119 -18.15 -6.22 -2.17
C TRP A 119 -16.63 -6.30 -2.05
N ALA A 120 -15.96 -7.07 -2.90
CA ALA A 120 -14.50 -7.12 -2.93
C ALA A 120 -13.87 -5.75 -3.24
N LEU A 121 -14.40 -5.03 -4.23
CA LEU A 121 -13.96 -3.66 -4.55
C LEU A 121 -14.19 -2.69 -3.38
N VAL A 122 -15.34 -2.75 -2.72
CA VAL A 122 -15.64 -1.91 -1.56
C VAL A 122 -14.68 -2.22 -0.40
N ALA A 123 -14.46 -3.50 -0.10
CA ALA A 123 -13.55 -3.93 0.96
C ALA A 123 -12.09 -3.50 0.69
N ALA A 124 -11.60 -3.69 -0.54
CA ALA A 124 -10.26 -3.24 -0.94
C ALA A 124 -10.11 -1.72 -0.78
N THR A 125 -11.10 -0.95 -1.25
CA THR A 125 -11.08 0.51 -1.14
C THR A 125 -11.09 0.96 0.33
N ALA A 126 -11.89 0.31 1.18
CA ALA A 126 -11.93 0.60 2.61
C ALA A 126 -10.60 0.26 3.31
N ALA A 127 -9.98 -0.88 2.97
CA ALA A 127 -8.70 -1.29 3.52
C ALA A 127 -7.58 -0.29 3.18
N VAL A 128 -7.50 0.15 1.92
CA VAL A 128 -6.53 1.18 1.49
C VAL A 128 -6.77 2.50 2.24
N ALA A 129 -8.02 2.91 2.41
CA ALA A 129 -8.34 4.14 3.15
C ALA A 129 -7.93 4.06 4.62
N VAL A 130 -8.23 2.94 5.31
CA VAL A 130 -7.84 2.73 6.71
C VAL A 130 -6.32 2.70 6.86
N LEU A 131 -5.61 1.97 6.00
CA LEU A 131 -4.14 1.94 6.01
C LEU A 131 -3.54 3.32 5.78
N GLY A 132 -4.10 4.11 4.85
CA GLY A 132 -3.68 5.48 4.61
C GLY A 132 -3.87 6.40 5.82
N VAL A 133 -5.00 6.28 6.53
CA VAL A 133 -5.27 7.05 7.77
C VAL A 133 -4.31 6.66 8.88
N VAL A 134 -4.05 5.36 9.08
CA VAL A 134 -3.12 4.88 10.12
C VAL A 134 -1.70 5.36 9.83
N ALA A 135 -1.22 5.19 8.58
CA ALA A 135 0.10 5.68 8.19
C ALA A 135 0.21 7.20 8.35
N GLY A 136 -0.82 7.95 7.94
CA GLY A 136 -0.87 9.40 8.13
C GLY A 136 -0.83 9.82 9.59
N ALA A 137 -1.56 9.13 10.46
CA ALA A 137 -1.57 9.40 11.90
C ALA A 137 -0.19 9.16 12.53
N VAL A 138 0.49 8.08 12.16
CA VAL A 138 1.86 7.78 12.62
C VAL A 138 2.83 8.88 12.18
N VAL A 139 2.79 9.30 10.91
CA VAL A 139 3.65 10.38 10.39
C VAL A 139 3.37 11.72 11.08
N VAL A 140 2.10 12.04 11.36
CA VAL A 140 1.73 13.26 12.08
C VAL A 140 2.19 13.22 13.53
N GLN A 141 2.12 12.05 14.19
CA GLN A 141 2.63 11.89 15.55
C GLN A 141 4.15 12.06 15.59
N THR A 142 4.90 11.48 14.66
CA THR A 142 6.36 11.64 14.61
C THR A 142 6.77 13.06 14.26
N ALA A 143 6.06 13.73 13.35
CA ALA A 143 6.34 15.12 12.97
C ALA A 143 6.05 16.14 14.10
N ARG A 144 5.27 15.76 15.12
CA ARG A 144 4.96 16.59 16.28
C ARG A 144 5.92 16.42 17.45
N LEU A 145 6.92 15.54 17.33
CA LEU A 145 8.01 15.46 18.30
C LEU A 145 8.95 16.65 18.10
N SER A 146 8.48 17.86 18.40
CA SER A 146 9.38 18.97 18.68
C SER A 146 10.12 18.65 19.98
N PRO A 147 11.45 18.88 20.06
CA PRO A 147 12.22 18.73 21.28
C PRO A 147 11.66 19.70 22.32
N THR A 148 10.73 19.19 23.11
CA THR A 148 10.10 19.87 24.23
C THR A 148 10.59 19.17 25.49
N GLU A 149 10.61 19.89 26.61
CA GLU A 149 11.04 19.33 27.88
C GLU A 149 10.29 18.00 28.15
N GLY A 150 11.04 16.93 28.42
CA GLY A 150 10.50 15.58 28.63
C GLY A 150 10.41 14.68 27.39
N THR A 151 10.98 15.09 26.23
CA THR A 151 11.03 14.21 25.05
C THR A 151 12.10 13.14 25.22
N CYS A 152 11.79 11.87 24.95
CA CYS A 152 12.76 10.78 25.08
C CYS A 152 13.60 10.62 23.81
N ALA A 153 14.86 10.25 23.97
CA ALA A 153 15.77 10.02 22.86
C ALA A 153 16.67 8.80 23.08
N ARG A 154 17.09 8.22 21.96
CA ARG A 154 18.04 7.11 21.90
C ARG A 154 19.33 7.59 21.29
N VAL A 155 20.47 7.19 21.87
CA VAL A 155 21.80 7.53 21.35
C VAL A 155 22.36 6.29 20.65
N ASP A 156 22.75 6.43 19.38
CA ASP A 156 23.38 5.33 18.65
C ASP A 156 24.90 5.25 18.88
N GLU A 157 25.53 4.22 18.31
CA GLU A 157 26.99 3.98 18.43
C GLU A 157 27.84 5.11 17.82
N GLU A 158 27.26 5.92 16.93
CA GLU A 158 27.91 7.07 16.29
C GLU A 158 27.61 8.39 17.03
N LEU A 159 26.99 8.33 18.21
CA LEU A 159 26.58 9.46 19.06
C LEU A 159 25.52 10.37 18.42
N TYR A 160 24.73 9.86 17.47
CA TYR A 160 23.55 10.58 16.99
C TYR A 160 22.36 10.35 17.92
N VAL A 161 21.63 11.43 18.17
CA VAL A 161 20.45 11.43 19.02
C VAL A 161 19.19 11.30 18.16
N HIS A 162 18.45 10.22 18.37
CA HIS A 162 17.19 9.93 17.71
C HIS A 162 16.02 10.13 18.68
N LEU A 163 15.13 11.08 18.40
CA LEU A 163 13.92 11.26 19.21
C LEU A 163 13.00 10.05 19.05
N VAL A 164 12.54 9.49 20.16
CA VAL A 164 11.65 8.33 20.20
C VAL A 164 10.46 8.58 21.12
N LEU A 165 9.41 7.78 20.97
CA LEU A 165 8.31 7.79 21.95
C LEU A 165 8.84 7.29 23.29
N CYS A 166 8.50 7.96 24.39
CA CYS A 166 8.92 7.52 25.73
C CYS A 166 8.43 6.13 26.14
N ALA A 167 7.39 5.61 25.47
CA ALA A 167 6.94 4.23 25.63
C ALA A 167 7.87 3.19 24.96
N ALA A 168 8.75 3.63 24.06
CA ALA A 168 9.78 2.81 23.44
C ALA A 168 11.08 2.86 24.26
N PRO A 169 11.98 1.86 24.10
CA PRO A 169 13.31 1.90 24.71
C PRO A 169 14.08 3.18 24.30
N HIS A 170 14.56 3.92 25.29
CA HIS A 170 15.29 5.18 25.15
C HIS A 170 16.41 5.23 26.20
N ASP A 171 17.46 6.02 25.92
CA ASP A 171 18.66 6.11 26.77
C ASP A 171 18.72 7.42 27.56
N VAL A 172 18.10 8.49 27.05
CA VAL A 172 18.15 9.83 27.63
C VAL A 172 16.81 10.55 27.48
N VAL A 173 16.56 11.52 28.37
CA VAL A 173 15.41 12.44 28.27
C VAL A 173 15.93 13.85 27.99
N VAL A 174 15.33 14.52 27.02
CA VAL A 174 15.62 15.92 26.70
C VAL A 174 15.06 16.80 27.81
N GLU A 175 15.95 17.45 28.55
CA GLU A 175 15.55 18.40 29.60
C GLU A 175 15.02 19.68 28.96
N ARG A 176 15.83 20.32 28.11
CA ARG A 176 15.46 21.56 27.41
C ARG A 176 16.32 21.81 26.17
N PRO A 177 15.77 22.48 25.13
CA PRO A 177 16.57 23.01 24.04
C PRO A 177 17.38 24.24 24.50
N VAL A 178 18.62 24.35 24.03
CA VAL A 178 19.54 25.45 24.31
C VAL A 178 20.22 25.93 23.03
N ALA A 179 20.61 27.20 23.00
CA ALA A 179 21.34 27.76 21.84
C ALA A 179 22.83 27.41 21.88
N ASP A 180 23.39 27.25 23.08
CA ASP A 180 24.80 26.94 23.33
C ASP A 180 24.92 25.71 24.25
N PRO A 181 25.77 24.72 23.94
CA PRO A 181 25.99 23.54 24.79
C PRO A 181 26.49 23.87 26.20
N GLN A 182 27.12 25.04 26.41
CA GLN A 182 27.58 25.49 27.73
C GLN A 182 26.43 25.85 28.68
N GLU A 183 25.20 26.01 28.17
CA GLU A 183 24.02 26.28 29.00
C GLU A 183 23.50 25.03 29.72
N CYS A 184 24.07 23.85 29.47
CA CYS A 184 23.65 22.60 30.11
C CYS A 184 24.31 22.43 31.49
N PRO A 185 23.53 22.43 32.60
CA PRO A 185 24.08 22.41 33.95
C PRO A 185 24.86 21.13 34.27
N GLN A 186 24.53 20.02 33.61
CA GLN A 186 25.21 18.73 33.76
C GLN A 186 26.36 18.53 32.76
N GLY A 187 26.59 19.49 31.86
CA GLY A 187 27.64 19.42 30.82
C GLY A 187 27.37 18.42 29.69
N ILE A 188 26.22 17.73 29.69
CA ILE A 188 25.84 16.80 28.62
C ILE A 188 24.91 17.54 27.65
N ALA A 189 25.47 17.93 26.50
CA ALA A 189 24.74 18.53 25.40
C ALA A 189 24.89 17.65 24.16
N ALA A 190 23.80 17.49 23.42
CA ALA A 190 23.82 16.83 22.12
C ALA A 190 23.33 17.75 21.02
N TRP A 191 23.94 17.60 19.85
CA TRP A 191 23.58 18.36 18.67
C TRP A 191 22.46 17.65 17.91
N LEU A 192 21.39 18.40 17.58
CA LEU A 192 20.29 17.92 16.76
C LEU A 192 20.34 18.61 15.39
N PRO A 193 20.63 17.89 14.29
CA PRO A 193 20.61 18.47 12.96
C PRO A 193 19.22 19.02 12.62
N GLY A 194 19.13 20.29 12.21
CA GLY A 194 17.87 20.96 11.86
C GLY A 194 17.14 20.34 10.66
N ALA A 195 17.76 19.40 9.93
CA ALA A 195 17.21 18.80 8.72
C ALA A 195 15.96 17.91 8.94
N TRP A 196 15.63 17.56 10.18
CA TRP A 196 14.60 16.55 10.48
C TRP A 196 13.28 17.11 10.99
N TYR A 197 13.24 18.36 11.46
CA TYR A 197 12.05 18.99 12.02
C TYR A 197 11.93 20.43 11.53
N SER A 198 10.73 21.01 11.54
CA SER A 198 10.44 22.38 11.09
C SER A 198 11.11 23.50 11.93
N LEU A 199 12.15 23.17 12.70
CA LEU A 199 13.09 24.11 13.29
C LEU A 199 14.06 24.51 12.18
N HIS A 200 14.01 25.76 11.74
CA HIS A 200 14.89 26.26 10.68
C HIS A 200 16.35 26.41 11.10
N ASP A 201 16.68 26.15 12.36
CA ASP A 201 18.00 26.35 12.93
C ASP A 201 18.46 25.08 13.65
N ASP A 202 19.75 24.76 13.50
CA ASP A 202 20.42 23.73 14.28
C ASP A 202 20.32 24.06 15.77
N ALA A 203 19.94 23.08 16.60
CA ALA A 203 19.71 23.29 18.03
C ALA A 203 20.51 22.32 18.87
N TRP A 204 20.96 22.78 20.03
CA TRP A 204 21.53 21.93 21.08
C TRP A 204 20.42 21.56 22.07
N VAL A 205 20.53 20.37 22.66
CA VAL A 205 19.63 19.93 23.74
C VAL A 205 20.44 19.48 24.95
N CYS A 206 19.99 19.88 26.13
CA CYS A 206 20.50 19.33 27.38
C CYS A 206 19.85 17.97 27.65
N LEU A 207 20.67 16.98 27.94
CA LEU A 207 20.24 15.62 28.20
C LEU A 207 20.26 15.33 29.70
N LEU A 208 19.18 14.76 30.21
CA LEU A 208 19.14 14.10 31.50
C LEU A 208 19.41 12.60 31.29
N ASP A 209 20.35 12.05 32.04
CA ASP A 209 20.63 10.61 32.03
C ASP A 209 19.40 9.85 32.52
N ALA A 210 18.79 9.03 31.65
CA ALA A 210 17.58 8.28 31.99
C ALA A 210 17.88 7.18 33.02
N HIS A 211 19.14 6.75 33.17
CA HIS A 211 19.52 5.79 34.21
C HIS A 211 19.41 6.35 35.64
N LEU A 212 19.23 7.67 35.77
CA LEU A 212 18.99 8.33 37.05
C LEU A 212 17.50 8.65 37.29
N THR A 213 16.58 8.28 36.40
CA THR A 213 15.15 8.55 36.58
C THR A 213 14.37 7.25 36.75
N ALA A 214 13.76 7.07 37.92
CA ALA A 214 12.87 5.94 38.17
C ALA A 214 11.61 6.05 37.27
N PRO A 215 10.88 4.93 37.03
CA PRO A 215 9.70 4.91 36.14
C PRO A 215 8.58 5.89 36.53
N ASP A 216 8.61 6.45 37.74
CA ASP A 216 7.69 7.45 38.25
C ASP A 216 8.16 8.90 38.05
N GLY A 217 9.27 9.12 37.35
CA GLY A 217 9.85 10.43 37.10
C GLY A 217 10.66 11.00 38.28
N SER A 218 10.87 10.24 39.35
CA SER A 218 11.75 10.67 40.44
C SER A 218 13.22 10.52 40.04
N VAL A 219 14.01 11.58 40.28
CA VAL A 219 15.46 11.56 40.12
C VAL A 219 16.04 10.74 41.27
N VAL A 220 16.62 9.59 40.95
CA VAL A 220 17.46 8.79 41.85
C VAL A 220 18.76 9.58 42.00
N ALA A 221 18.84 10.39 43.05
CA ALA A 221 20.06 11.11 43.39
C ALA A 221 21.20 10.10 43.63
N GLY A 222 22.19 10.12 42.73
CA GLY A 222 23.50 9.48 42.94
C GLY A 222 24.39 10.34 43.83
#